data_AF-A0AAE9JHH9-F1
#
_entry.id   AF-A0AAE9JHH9-F1
#
_cell.length_a   1.000
_cell.length_b   1.000
_cell.length_c   1.000
_cell.angle_alpha   90.00
_cell.angle_beta   90.00
_cell.angle_gamma   90.00
#
_symmetry.space_group_name_H-M   'P 1'
#
loop_
_entity.id
_entity.type
_entity.pdbx_description
1 polymer ?
#
loop_
_entity_poly.entity_id
_entity_poly.type
_entity_poly.pdbx_seq_one_letter_code
_entity_poly.pdbx_strand_id
1 'polypeptide(L)'
;MSTGHAYQWLTESQKANILEVFFSYEFNHYFIKLELPNGFLHFDYNYEYGSTVVSYEREKLLVEKELAKVFLDDLELILKNKKLKLGQLHMQVASNIFQEHYQGLQETLNTIFERLEEILTQRSEKLVVTQLFLYPYTVKQGISILKYLDPKELTFFGMRFYQGVEASDMENVLELVEWNRGKRIYFELLIFLITLEHLEVIKKLTSYSNTFDVISIMYLEIVDFDLKSFFPIHFRQESEKITFELEGADSEEGETVEEGFENLTLENTNVRKALENYVVLKNVLNELQLFDIQHLRKQFGDLCRVLEFRRRGVFENESPIIEFFSKIQNFISNKCNRWIIAHPYRGALPYHYGI
;
A
#
# COMPACT_ATOMS: atom_id res chain seq x y z
N MET A 1 18.36 4.66 -26.68
CA MET A 1 17.00 4.06 -26.74
C MET A 1 17.00 2.91 -25.75
N SER A 2 16.10 2.94 -24.77
CA SER A 2 16.00 1.90 -23.74
C SER A 2 15.52 0.61 -24.38
N THR A 3 16.17 -0.51 -24.05
CA THR A 3 15.81 -1.83 -24.57
C THR A 3 15.06 -2.56 -23.46
N GLY A 4 13.73 -2.41 -23.40
CA GLY A 4 12.93 -3.20 -22.47
C GLY A 4 12.95 -4.66 -22.88
N HIS A 5 13.12 -5.54 -21.90
CA HIS A 5 13.21 -6.98 -22.06
C HIS A 5 11.86 -7.64 -21.80
N ALA A 6 11.27 -7.44 -20.61
CA ALA A 6 9.94 -7.95 -20.32
C ALA A 6 8.86 -7.23 -21.13
N TYR A 7 9.05 -5.94 -21.45
CA TYR A 7 8.09 -5.16 -22.21
C TYR A 7 7.82 -5.73 -23.61
N GLN A 8 8.81 -6.44 -24.19
CA GLN A 8 8.68 -7.08 -25.50
C GLN A 8 7.75 -8.30 -25.47
N TRP A 9 7.54 -8.93 -24.31
CA TRP A 9 6.60 -10.04 -24.16
C TRP A 9 5.14 -9.60 -24.17
N LEU A 10 4.87 -8.31 -23.95
CA LEU A 10 3.51 -7.77 -24.04
C LEU A 10 3.05 -7.73 -25.50
N THR A 11 1.84 -8.23 -25.75
CA THR A 11 1.13 -7.95 -27.00
C THR A 11 0.75 -6.47 -27.09
N GLU A 12 0.55 -5.95 -28.31
CA GLU A 12 0.10 -4.56 -28.51
C GLU A 12 -1.23 -4.27 -27.79
N SER A 13 -2.11 -5.27 -27.71
CA SER A 13 -3.36 -5.16 -26.95
C SER A 13 -3.10 -4.99 -25.45
N GLN A 14 -2.19 -5.78 -24.87
CA GLN A 14 -1.83 -5.64 -23.45
C GLN A 14 -1.17 -4.29 -23.18
N LYS A 15 -0.23 -3.86 -24.02
CA LYS A 15 0.44 -2.54 -23.89
C LYS A 15 -0.56 -1.38 -23.86
N ALA A 16 -1.59 -1.44 -24.70
CA ALA A 16 -2.61 -0.40 -24.76
C ALA A 16 -3.56 -0.39 -23.55
N ASN A 17 -3.78 -1.54 -22.91
CA ASN A 17 -4.85 -1.75 -21.94
C ASN A 17 -4.36 -1.98 -20.49
N ILE A 18 -3.13 -1.58 -20.14
CA ILE A 18 -2.63 -1.63 -18.76
C ILE A 18 -3.53 -0.76 -17.87
N LEU A 19 -4.20 -1.32 -16.87
CA LEU A 19 -5.08 -0.59 -15.97
C LEU A 19 -4.33 -0.01 -14.77
N GLU A 20 -3.43 -0.81 -14.20
CA GLU A 20 -2.67 -0.46 -13.00
C GLU A 20 -1.24 -0.98 -13.13
N VAL A 21 -0.30 -0.26 -12.52
CA VAL A 21 1.11 -0.62 -12.48
C VAL A 21 1.53 -0.72 -11.02
N PHE A 22 1.94 -1.92 -10.61
CA PHE A 22 2.55 -2.18 -9.32
C PHE A 22 3.99 -2.59 -9.56
N PHE A 23 4.91 -2.08 -8.77
CA PHE A 23 6.29 -2.52 -8.82
C PHE A 23 6.92 -2.47 -7.44
N SER A 24 7.80 -3.42 -7.18
CA SER A 24 8.48 -3.52 -5.89
C SER A 24 9.96 -3.74 -6.07
N TYR A 25 10.70 -3.28 -5.06
CA TYR A 25 12.13 -3.46 -4.94
C TYR A 25 12.47 -4.23 -3.67
N GLU A 26 13.31 -5.25 -3.82
CA GLU A 26 13.91 -6.04 -2.73
C GLU A 26 15.41 -6.26 -3.03
N PHE A 27 16.17 -6.68 -2.03
CA PHE A 27 17.56 -7.10 -2.21
C PHE A 27 17.67 -8.19 -3.27
N ASN A 28 18.39 -7.90 -4.36
CA ASN A 28 18.62 -8.77 -5.51
C ASN A 28 17.36 -9.24 -6.27
N HIS A 29 16.17 -8.70 -5.97
CA HIS A 29 14.93 -9.10 -6.62
C HIS A 29 13.98 -7.91 -6.76
N TYR A 30 13.61 -7.56 -7.99
CA TYR A 30 12.56 -6.58 -8.28
C TYR A 30 11.41 -7.26 -9.03
N PHE A 31 10.21 -6.68 -8.97
CA PHE A 31 9.12 -7.13 -9.84
C PHE A 31 8.27 -5.98 -10.38
N ILE A 32 7.64 -6.22 -11.52
CA ILE A 32 6.57 -5.40 -12.08
C ILE A 32 5.34 -6.27 -12.24
N LYS A 33 4.22 -5.85 -11.65
CA LYS A 33 2.91 -6.45 -11.87
C LYS A 33 2.00 -5.45 -12.59
N LEU A 34 1.40 -5.90 -13.69
CA LEU A 34 0.49 -5.11 -14.51
C LEU A 34 -0.91 -5.70 -14.42
N GLU A 35 -1.88 -4.91 -13.98
CA GLU A 35 -3.30 -5.29 -14.05
C GLU A 35 -3.85 -4.95 -15.44
N LEU A 36 -4.67 -5.85 -15.98
CA LEU A 36 -5.28 -5.78 -17.30
C LEU A 36 -6.77 -6.14 -17.17
N PRO A 37 -7.62 -5.84 -18.17
CA PRO A 37 -9.04 -6.17 -18.11
C PRO A 37 -9.36 -7.65 -17.86
N ASN A 38 -8.46 -8.56 -18.28
CA ASN A 38 -8.68 -10.01 -18.26
C ASN A 38 -7.71 -10.76 -17.31
N GLY A 39 -7.08 -10.07 -16.37
CA GLY A 39 -6.13 -10.67 -15.42
C GLY A 39 -4.92 -9.78 -15.17
N PHE A 40 -3.80 -10.37 -14.78
CA PHE A 40 -2.57 -9.65 -14.52
C PHE A 40 -1.36 -10.34 -15.14
N LEU A 41 -0.28 -9.57 -15.32
CA LEU A 41 1.04 -10.07 -15.68
C LEU A 41 2.00 -9.76 -14.56
N HIS A 42 2.94 -10.66 -14.30
CA HIS A 42 3.96 -10.50 -13.27
C HIS A 42 5.32 -10.80 -13.87
N PHE A 43 6.22 -9.82 -13.83
CA PHE A 43 7.59 -9.89 -14.31
C PHE A 43 8.53 -9.84 -13.12
N ASP A 44 9.37 -10.86 -12.97
CA ASP A 44 10.40 -10.90 -11.95
C ASP A 44 11.77 -10.59 -12.55
N TYR A 45 12.59 -9.87 -11.79
CA TYR A 45 13.94 -9.49 -12.15
C TYR A 45 14.84 -9.92 -11.00
N ASN A 46 15.70 -10.90 -11.23
CA ASN A 46 16.58 -11.44 -10.21
C ASN A 46 18.04 -11.17 -10.58
N TYR A 47 18.84 -10.74 -9.62
CA TYR A 47 20.27 -10.58 -9.82
C TYR A 47 20.99 -11.93 -9.66
N GLU A 48 21.72 -12.35 -10.70
CA GLU A 48 22.50 -13.58 -10.72
C GLU A 48 23.91 -13.29 -11.29
N TYR A 49 24.92 -13.38 -10.42
CA TYR A 49 26.35 -13.34 -10.78
C TYR A 49 26.76 -12.19 -11.73
N GLY A 50 26.29 -10.96 -11.49
CA GLY A 50 26.60 -9.80 -12.33
C GLY A 50 25.65 -9.58 -13.50
N SER A 51 24.64 -10.44 -13.65
CA SER A 51 23.60 -10.36 -14.67
C SER A 51 22.21 -10.31 -14.04
N THR A 52 21.21 -10.02 -14.86
CA THR A 52 19.81 -10.01 -14.45
C THR A 52 19.05 -11.11 -15.17
N VAL A 53 18.36 -11.96 -14.43
CA VAL A 53 17.38 -12.91 -14.97
C VAL A 53 16.01 -12.27 -14.93
N VAL A 54 15.46 -12.00 -16.12
CA VAL A 54 14.08 -11.55 -16.29
C VAL A 54 13.22 -12.78 -16.51
N SER A 55 12.13 -12.93 -15.76
CA SER A 55 11.24 -14.08 -15.89
C SER A 55 9.77 -13.69 -15.93
N TYR A 56 9.02 -14.45 -16.74
CA TYR A 56 7.59 -14.34 -16.93
C TYR A 56 7.02 -15.73 -17.19
N GLU A 57 6.10 -16.21 -16.35
CA GLU A 57 5.57 -17.57 -16.42
C GLU A 57 6.68 -18.65 -16.49
N ARG A 58 6.87 -19.28 -17.65
CA ARG A 58 7.92 -20.28 -17.90
C ARG A 58 9.12 -19.72 -18.66
N GLU A 59 9.01 -18.49 -19.14
CA GLU A 59 10.06 -17.81 -19.89
C GLU A 59 11.10 -17.22 -18.93
N LYS A 60 12.37 -17.35 -19.31
CA LYS A 60 13.51 -16.76 -18.61
C LYS A 60 14.49 -16.19 -19.62
N LEU A 61 14.99 -15.00 -19.34
CA LEU A 61 15.98 -14.33 -20.16
C LEU A 61 17.11 -13.85 -19.26
N LEU A 62 18.33 -14.31 -19.53
CA LEU A 62 19.53 -13.77 -18.91
C LEU A 62 19.98 -12.51 -19.68
N VAL A 63 20.13 -11.40 -18.96
CA VAL A 63 20.56 -10.12 -19.49
C VAL A 63 21.84 -9.71 -18.78
N GLU A 64 22.94 -9.55 -19.52
CA GLU A 64 24.26 -9.13 -19.01
C GLU A 64 24.29 -7.63 -18.68
N LYS A 65 23.42 -7.21 -17.76
CA LYS A 65 23.30 -5.85 -17.24
C LYS A 65 22.85 -5.88 -15.78
N GLU A 66 23.09 -4.78 -15.08
CA GLU A 66 22.65 -4.58 -13.69
C GLU A 66 21.13 -4.60 -13.53
N LEU A 67 20.68 -5.13 -12.39
CA LEU A 67 19.27 -5.35 -12.04
C LEU A 67 18.42 -4.09 -12.22
N ALA A 68 18.82 -3.00 -11.58
CA ALA A 68 18.09 -1.73 -11.63
C ALA A 68 17.95 -1.21 -13.06
N LYS A 69 18.99 -1.36 -13.89
CA LYS A 69 18.95 -0.88 -15.28
C LYS A 69 17.95 -1.68 -16.11
N VAL A 70 17.97 -3.00 -16.03
CA VAL A 70 17.05 -3.86 -16.80
C VAL A 70 15.61 -3.61 -16.40
N PHE A 71 15.34 -3.54 -15.10
CA PHE A 71 14.03 -3.22 -14.55
C PHE A 71 13.55 -1.82 -14.99
N LEU A 72 14.39 -0.78 -14.87
CA LEU A 72 14.00 0.60 -15.17
C LEU A 72 13.80 0.82 -16.68
N ASP A 73 14.56 0.13 -17.54
CA ASP A 73 14.34 0.16 -19.00
C ASP A 73 12.93 -0.36 -19.36
N ASP A 74 12.44 -1.40 -18.68
CA ASP A 74 11.08 -1.92 -18.86
C ASP A 74 10.01 -0.98 -18.30
N LEU A 75 10.20 -0.48 -17.07
CA LEU A 75 9.28 0.48 -16.44
C LEU A 75 9.15 1.76 -17.28
N GLU A 76 10.25 2.24 -17.86
CA GLU A 76 10.27 3.38 -18.77
C GLU A 76 9.34 3.16 -19.96
N LEU A 77 9.45 2.02 -20.64
CA LEU A 77 8.63 1.73 -21.80
C LEU A 77 7.15 1.56 -21.44
N ILE A 78 6.85 0.95 -20.29
CA ILE A 78 5.50 0.83 -19.75
C ILE A 78 4.89 2.22 -19.52
N LEU A 79 5.57 3.07 -18.76
CA LEU A 79 5.05 4.38 -18.38
C LEU A 79 5.04 5.37 -19.53
N LYS A 80 6.01 5.34 -20.46
CA LYS A 80 6.02 6.23 -21.63
C LYS A 80 4.91 5.90 -22.61
N ASN A 81 4.69 4.62 -22.89
CA ASN A 81 3.71 4.19 -23.89
C ASN A 81 2.28 4.17 -23.35
N LYS A 82 2.11 4.39 -22.03
CA LYS A 82 0.80 4.51 -21.42
C LYS A 82 0.11 5.82 -21.85
N LYS A 83 -0.88 5.67 -22.73
CA LYS A 83 -1.71 6.77 -23.26
C LYS A 83 -3.03 6.96 -22.52
N LEU A 84 -3.64 5.88 -22.04
CA LEU A 84 -4.90 5.95 -21.29
C LEU A 84 -4.64 6.25 -19.81
N LYS A 85 -5.70 6.62 -19.08
CA LYS A 85 -5.69 6.76 -17.63
C LYS A 85 -5.23 5.47 -16.93
N LEU A 86 -4.44 5.61 -15.87
CA LEU A 86 -4.12 4.56 -14.91
C LEU A 86 -5.07 4.63 -13.71
N GLY A 87 -5.60 3.49 -13.30
CA GLY A 87 -6.28 3.35 -12.01
C GLY A 87 -5.30 3.63 -10.88
N GLN A 88 -4.16 2.93 -10.91
CA GLN A 88 -3.17 3.02 -9.84
C GLN A 88 -1.74 2.97 -10.40
N LEU A 89 -0.85 3.76 -9.77
CA LEU A 89 0.59 3.62 -9.83
C LEU A 89 1.08 3.36 -8.39
N HIS A 90 1.61 2.17 -8.16
CA HIS A 90 2.03 1.72 -6.84
C HIS A 90 3.49 1.27 -6.90
N MET A 91 4.35 2.04 -6.26
CA MET A 91 5.70 1.62 -5.92
C MET A 91 5.71 1.05 -4.51
N GLN A 92 6.35 -0.08 -4.28
CA GLN A 92 6.58 -0.67 -2.96
C GLN A 92 8.08 -0.94 -2.76
N VAL A 93 8.53 -0.99 -1.50
CA VAL A 93 9.77 -1.68 -1.15
C VAL A 93 9.37 -2.88 -0.29
N ALA A 94 9.88 -4.07 -0.59
CA ALA A 94 9.54 -5.25 0.19
C ALA A 94 10.18 -5.14 1.58
N SER A 95 9.41 -5.28 2.66
CA SER A 95 9.93 -5.26 4.02
C SER A 95 10.45 -6.64 4.39
N ASN A 96 11.68 -6.98 4.01
CA ASN A 96 12.39 -8.04 4.68
C ASN A 96 12.98 -7.49 5.99
N ILE A 97 12.76 -8.24 7.08
CA ILE A 97 13.04 -7.88 8.49
C ILE A 97 14.55 -7.67 8.78
N PHE A 98 15.38 -7.71 7.73
CA PHE A 98 16.82 -7.48 7.76
C PHE A 98 17.23 -6.12 7.12
N GLN A 99 16.28 -5.29 6.71
CA GLN A 99 16.54 -4.02 6.00
C GLN A 99 17.00 -2.84 6.87
N GLU A 100 16.97 -2.95 8.20
CA GLU A 100 17.53 -1.91 9.09
C GLU A 100 19.04 -1.66 8.79
N HIS A 101 19.68 -2.56 8.03
CA HIS A 101 21.07 -2.46 7.62
C HIS A 101 21.32 -2.61 6.10
N TYR A 102 20.32 -2.38 5.23
CA TYR A 102 20.59 -2.32 3.79
C TYR A 102 21.39 -1.05 3.45
N GLN A 103 22.72 -1.15 3.58
CA GLN A 103 23.70 -0.17 3.09
C GLN A 103 23.52 -0.07 1.56
N GLY A 104 22.74 0.90 1.10
CA GLY A 104 22.33 1.00 -0.30
C GLY A 104 20.86 1.35 -0.53
N LEU A 105 19.99 1.31 0.49
CA LEU A 105 18.56 1.59 0.30
C LEU A 105 18.33 3.01 -0.22
N GLN A 106 18.99 3.98 0.41
CA GLN A 106 18.90 5.38 0.05
C GLN A 106 19.38 5.60 -1.39
N GLU A 107 20.54 5.06 -1.76
CA GLU A 107 21.12 5.18 -3.10
C GLU A 107 20.23 4.52 -4.16
N THR A 108 19.66 3.36 -3.83
CA THR A 108 18.74 2.62 -4.70
C THR A 108 17.46 3.43 -4.93
N LEU A 109 16.83 3.94 -3.86
CA LEU A 109 15.63 4.77 -3.95
C LEU A 109 15.92 6.08 -4.68
N ASN A 110 17.03 6.75 -4.39
CA ASN A 110 17.46 7.96 -5.13
C ASN A 110 17.54 7.67 -6.63
N THR A 111 18.22 6.59 -7.02
CA THR A 111 18.36 6.19 -8.42
C THR A 111 17.00 5.92 -9.06
N ILE A 112 16.11 5.21 -8.36
CA ILE A 112 14.76 4.90 -8.84
C ILE A 112 13.94 6.18 -9.04
N PHE A 113 13.92 7.09 -8.07
CA PHE A 113 13.17 8.34 -8.16
C PHE A 113 13.72 9.27 -9.24
N GLU A 114 15.04 9.45 -9.32
CA GLU A 114 15.67 10.23 -10.39
C GLU A 114 15.25 9.70 -11.77
N ARG A 115 15.28 8.36 -11.94
CA ARG A 115 14.88 7.75 -13.20
C ARG A 115 13.39 7.83 -13.46
N LEU A 116 12.55 7.70 -12.44
CA LEU A 116 11.10 7.90 -12.55
C LEU A 116 10.80 9.34 -12.99
N GLU A 117 11.45 10.34 -12.40
CA GLU A 117 11.32 11.73 -12.81
C GLU A 117 11.74 11.96 -14.27
N GLU A 118 12.87 11.38 -14.70
CA GLU A 118 13.32 11.46 -16.08
C GLU A 118 12.33 10.83 -17.07
N ILE A 119 11.80 9.65 -16.74
CA ILE A 119 10.80 8.93 -17.54
C ILE A 119 9.56 9.81 -17.70
N LEU A 120 9.06 10.37 -16.60
CA LEU A 120 7.86 11.20 -16.58
C LEU A 120 8.07 12.54 -17.29
N THR A 121 9.26 13.14 -17.18
CA THR A 121 9.65 14.38 -17.87
C THR A 121 9.66 14.22 -19.39
N GLN A 122 10.02 13.04 -19.89
CA GLN A 122 10.10 12.78 -21.33
C GLN A 122 8.74 12.53 -21.99
N ARG A 123 7.65 12.47 -21.21
CA ARG A 123 6.30 12.38 -21.75
C ARG A 123 5.87 13.74 -22.31
N SER A 124 5.16 13.72 -23.44
CA SER A 124 4.55 14.92 -24.03
C SER A 124 3.41 15.47 -23.18
N GLU A 125 2.79 14.62 -22.36
CA GLU A 125 1.64 14.93 -21.52
C GLU A 125 1.85 14.34 -20.12
N LYS A 126 1.24 15.01 -19.13
CA LYS A 126 1.21 14.54 -17.74
C LYS A 126 0.63 13.13 -17.66
N LEU A 127 1.13 12.34 -16.71
CA LEU A 127 0.57 11.02 -16.45
C LEU A 127 -0.78 11.18 -15.74
N VAL A 128 -1.81 10.58 -16.30
CA VAL A 128 -3.16 10.59 -15.74
C VAL A 128 -3.33 9.36 -14.86
N VAL A 129 -3.39 9.55 -13.54
CA VAL A 129 -3.48 8.48 -12.54
C VAL A 129 -4.52 8.81 -11.48
N THR A 130 -5.28 7.81 -11.03
CA THR A 130 -6.31 7.99 -9.99
C THR A 130 -5.75 7.84 -8.58
N GLN A 131 -4.88 6.86 -8.40
CA GLN A 131 -4.29 6.53 -7.11
C GLN A 131 -2.77 6.45 -7.24
N LEU A 132 -2.06 7.21 -6.42
CA LEU A 132 -0.62 7.17 -6.33
C LEU A 132 -0.21 6.61 -4.97
N PHE A 133 0.65 5.59 -4.99
CA PHE A 133 1.23 5.04 -3.79
C PHE A 133 2.74 4.89 -3.93
N LEU A 134 3.49 5.52 -3.02
CA LEU A 134 4.93 5.58 -3.09
C LEU A 134 5.56 5.20 -1.74
N TYR A 135 6.74 4.59 -1.81
CA TYR A 135 7.62 4.37 -0.67
C TYR A 135 8.93 5.15 -0.86
N PRO A 136 8.90 6.49 -0.78
CA PRO A 136 10.08 7.31 -0.97
C PRO A 136 11.04 7.22 0.22
N TYR A 137 12.28 7.68 0.02
CA TYR A 137 13.23 7.86 1.12
C TYR A 137 12.95 9.17 1.89
N THR A 138 12.59 10.25 1.18
CA THR A 138 12.15 11.53 1.77
C THR A 138 10.78 11.96 1.26
N VAL A 139 10.07 12.75 2.04
CA VAL A 139 8.78 13.35 1.65
C VAL A 139 8.95 14.16 0.37
N LYS A 140 10.05 14.93 0.28
CA LYS A 140 10.37 15.70 -0.92
C LYS A 140 10.44 14.85 -2.20
N GLN A 141 10.97 13.63 -2.12
CA GLN A 141 10.99 12.71 -3.28
C GLN A 141 9.58 12.26 -3.68
N GLY A 142 8.71 11.94 -2.72
CA GLY A 142 7.33 11.57 -3.04
C GLY A 142 6.56 12.73 -3.67
N ILE A 143 6.74 13.94 -3.13
CA ILE A 143 6.10 15.17 -3.61
C ILE A 143 6.61 15.58 -5.00
N SER A 144 7.89 15.40 -5.31
CA SER A 144 8.46 15.82 -6.60
C SER A 144 7.80 15.13 -7.79
N ILE A 145 7.24 13.93 -7.62
CA ILE A 145 6.53 13.19 -8.67
C ILE A 145 5.24 13.90 -9.11
N LEU A 146 4.57 14.64 -8.21
CA LEU A 146 3.27 15.26 -8.47
C LEU A 146 3.30 16.22 -9.66
N LYS A 147 4.41 16.95 -9.87
CA LYS A 147 4.53 17.92 -10.98
C LYS A 147 4.27 17.29 -12.36
N TYR A 148 4.53 15.99 -12.50
CA TYR A 148 4.35 15.24 -13.73
C TYR A 148 2.98 14.55 -13.87
N LEU A 149 2.11 14.68 -12.88
CA LEU A 149 0.78 14.08 -12.86
C LEU A 149 -0.30 15.11 -13.21
N ASP A 150 -1.44 14.62 -13.72
CA ASP A 150 -2.65 15.45 -13.88
C ASP A 150 -3.38 15.55 -12.52
N PRO A 151 -3.45 16.73 -11.89
CA PRO A 151 -4.15 16.91 -10.62
C PRO A 151 -5.65 16.69 -10.73
N LYS A 152 -6.23 16.67 -11.94
CA LYS A 152 -7.68 16.48 -12.09
C LYS A 152 -8.13 15.06 -11.76
N GLU A 153 -7.27 14.06 -11.93
CA GLU A 153 -7.72 12.67 -11.82
C GLU A 153 -7.25 12.00 -10.53
N LEU A 154 -6.29 12.58 -9.82
CA LEU A 154 -5.78 12.03 -8.57
C LEU A 154 -6.82 12.19 -7.46
N THR A 155 -7.25 11.08 -6.87
CA THR A 155 -8.19 11.05 -5.73
C THR A 155 -7.54 10.50 -4.47
N PHE A 156 -6.44 9.79 -4.60
CA PHE A 156 -5.71 9.17 -3.49
C PHE A 156 -4.21 9.35 -3.68
N PHE A 157 -3.54 9.83 -2.64
CA PHE A 157 -2.09 9.86 -2.57
C PHE A 157 -1.60 9.32 -1.24
N GLY A 158 -0.81 8.24 -1.29
CA GLY A 158 -0.20 7.65 -0.11
C GLY A 158 1.32 7.61 -0.20
N MET A 159 1.97 7.92 0.92
CA MET A 159 3.41 7.75 1.11
C MET A 159 3.68 6.89 2.34
N ARG A 160 4.64 5.97 2.23
CA ARG A 160 5.12 5.16 3.36
C ARG A 160 6.63 5.22 3.47
N PHE A 161 7.12 5.37 4.70
CA PHE A 161 8.55 5.49 4.96
C PHE A 161 9.03 4.31 5.80
N TYR A 162 10.10 3.66 5.35
CA TYR A 162 10.77 2.59 6.09
C TYR A 162 11.77 3.12 7.12
N GLN A 163 12.23 4.35 6.92
CA GLN A 163 13.02 5.09 7.90
C GLN A 163 12.16 6.18 8.52
N GLY A 164 12.59 6.71 9.67
CA GLY A 164 11.95 7.88 10.26
C GLY A 164 11.92 9.04 9.27
N VAL A 165 10.86 9.83 9.34
CA VAL A 165 10.77 11.12 8.63
C VAL A 165 11.13 12.19 9.63
N GLU A 166 11.92 13.18 9.23
CA GLU A 166 12.15 14.37 10.03
C GLU A 166 10.98 15.34 9.84
N ALA A 167 10.53 16.01 10.89
CA ALA A 167 9.38 16.92 10.80
C ALA A 167 9.60 18.05 9.78
N SER A 168 10.84 18.53 9.64
CA SER A 168 11.23 19.50 8.63
C SER A 168 11.08 18.99 7.19
N ASP A 169 11.28 17.69 6.95
CA ASP A 169 11.01 17.08 5.65
C ASP A 169 9.51 16.86 5.44
N MET A 170 8.76 16.53 6.50
CA MET A 170 7.30 16.42 6.47
C MET A 170 6.60 17.72 6.06
N GLU A 171 7.18 18.89 6.32
CA GLU A 171 6.63 20.17 5.83
C GLU A 171 6.49 20.21 4.30
N ASN A 172 7.30 19.45 3.55
CA ASN A 172 7.17 19.37 2.09
C ASN A 172 5.82 18.82 1.64
N VAL A 173 5.06 18.12 2.51
CA VAL A 173 3.67 17.69 2.20
C VAL A 173 2.78 18.89 1.86
N LEU A 174 3.08 20.09 2.38
CA LEU A 174 2.30 21.30 2.10
C LEU A 174 2.32 21.69 0.61
N GLU A 175 3.33 21.28 -0.16
CA GLU A 175 3.36 21.52 -1.61
C GLU A 175 2.19 20.82 -2.34
N LEU A 176 1.63 19.76 -1.75
CA LEU A 176 0.44 19.08 -2.25
C LEU A 176 -0.78 20.01 -2.29
N VAL A 177 -0.90 20.92 -1.31
CA VAL A 177 -1.98 21.93 -1.25
C VAL A 177 -1.92 22.84 -2.47
N GLU A 178 -0.75 23.36 -2.79
CA GLU A 178 -0.53 24.25 -3.93
C GLU A 178 -0.76 23.52 -5.28
N TRP A 179 -0.35 22.25 -5.34
CA TRP A 179 -0.46 21.45 -6.56
C TRP A 179 -1.90 21.01 -6.89
N ASN A 180 -2.72 20.71 -5.88
CA ASN A 180 -4.02 20.05 -6.04
C ASN A 180 -5.14 20.95 -6.62
N ARG A 181 -4.89 22.27 -6.79
CA ARG A 181 -5.78 23.23 -7.49
C ARG A 181 -7.26 23.19 -7.06
N GLY A 182 -7.51 22.96 -5.77
CA GLY A 182 -8.86 22.94 -5.19
C GLY A 182 -9.65 21.66 -5.44
N LYS A 183 -9.03 20.59 -5.97
CA LYS A 183 -9.61 19.26 -5.84
C LYS A 183 -9.37 18.73 -4.44
N ARG A 184 -10.25 17.86 -3.97
CA ARG A 184 -10.12 17.21 -2.68
C ARG A 184 -9.61 15.80 -2.87
N ILE A 185 -8.67 15.38 -2.02
CA ILE A 185 -8.03 14.07 -2.09
C ILE A 185 -8.03 13.36 -0.74
N TYR A 186 -7.97 12.04 -0.80
CA TYR A 186 -7.56 11.21 0.33
C TYR A 186 -6.03 11.20 0.40
N PHE A 187 -5.48 11.61 1.53
CA PHE A 187 -4.04 11.59 1.79
C PHE A 187 -3.70 10.57 2.88
N GLU A 188 -2.75 9.67 2.58
CA GLU A 188 -2.24 8.69 3.53
C GLU A 188 -0.75 8.88 3.77
N LEU A 189 -0.33 8.81 5.03
CA LEU A 189 1.06 8.88 5.42
C LEU A 189 1.38 7.78 6.43
N LEU A 190 2.42 6.98 6.22
CA LEU A 190 2.97 6.09 7.24
C LEU A 190 4.34 6.59 7.68
N ILE A 191 4.45 7.00 8.94
CA ILE A 191 5.71 7.42 9.58
C ILE A 191 5.95 6.61 10.84
N PHE A 192 7.18 6.18 11.09
CA PHE A 192 7.46 5.27 12.21
C PHE A 192 7.23 5.92 13.57
N LEU A 193 7.78 7.12 13.77
CA LEU A 193 7.74 7.87 15.02
C LEU A 193 7.13 9.26 14.80
N ILE A 194 6.08 9.58 15.55
CA ILE A 194 5.46 10.90 15.59
C ILE A 194 5.97 11.67 16.80
N THR A 195 6.72 12.74 16.55
CA THR A 195 7.14 13.71 17.58
C THR A 195 6.15 14.89 17.65
N LEU A 196 6.33 15.78 18.65
CA LEU A 196 5.52 16.99 18.75
C LEU A 196 5.63 17.88 17.50
N GLU A 197 6.82 17.96 16.89
CA GLU A 197 7.02 18.74 15.65
C GLU A 197 6.23 18.15 14.48
N HIS A 198 6.14 16.83 14.38
CA HIS A 198 5.27 16.17 13.39
C HIS A 198 3.80 16.50 13.62
N LEU A 199 3.35 16.53 14.87
CA LEU A 199 1.97 16.90 15.22
C LEU A 199 1.64 18.34 14.77
N GLU A 200 2.57 19.28 14.90
CA GLU A 200 2.38 20.65 14.39
C GLU A 200 2.19 20.68 12.87
N VAL A 201 2.96 19.89 12.11
CA VAL A 201 2.78 19.76 10.66
C VAL A 201 1.43 19.13 10.33
N ILE A 202 1.03 18.05 11.02
CA ILE A 202 -0.29 17.41 10.85
C ILE A 202 -1.41 18.40 11.14
N LYS A 203 -1.29 19.17 12.22
CA LYS A 203 -2.27 20.20 12.61
C LYS A 203 -2.37 21.31 11.58
N LYS A 204 -1.26 21.68 10.94
CA LYS A 204 -1.28 22.61 9.82
C LYS A 204 -1.98 22.00 8.60
N LEU A 205 -1.74 20.72 8.28
CA LEU A 205 -2.39 20.04 7.16
C LEU A 205 -3.92 20.00 7.32
N THR A 206 -4.43 19.78 8.54
CA THR A 206 -5.88 19.73 8.79
C THR A 206 -6.60 21.06 8.60
N SER A 207 -5.86 22.19 8.52
CA SER A 207 -6.45 23.49 8.18
C SER A 207 -6.78 23.65 6.69
N TYR A 208 -6.31 22.73 5.83
CA TYR A 208 -6.55 22.77 4.37
C TYR A 208 -7.73 21.87 3.95
N SER A 209 -8.90 22.11 4.50
CA SER A 209 -10.12 21.32 4.20
C SER A 209 -10.56 21.38 2.73
N ASN A 210 -10.20 22.44 2.01
CA ASN A 210 -10.44 22.55 0.56
C ASN A 210 -9.51 21.67 -0.31
N THR A 211 -8.47 21.09 0.29
CA THR A 211 -7.51 20.20 -0.39
C THR A 211 -7.72 18.74 -0.03
N PHE A 212 -8.13 18.46 1.21
CA PHE A 212 -8.23 17.09 1.70
C PHE A 212 -9.67 16.74 2.04
N ASP A 213 -10.11 15.57 1.59
CA ASP A 213 -11.31 14.91 2.14
C ASP A 213 -10.95 14.18 3.43
N VAL A 214 -9.83 13.46 3.39
CA VAL A 214 -9.32 12.66 4.50
C VAL A 214 -7.82 12.80 4.60
N ILE A 215 -7.32 12.96 5.83
CA ILE A 215 -5.92 12.81 6.19
C ILE A 215 -5.80 11.61 7.12
N SER A 216 -5.05 10.60 6.70
CA SER A 216 -4.83 9.36 7.45
C SER A 216 -3.34 9.19 7.75
N ILE A 217 -2.97 9.29 9.02
CA ILE A 217 -1.58 9.12 9.48
C ILE A 217 -1.48 7.79 10.21
N MET A 218 -0.74 6.85 9.64
CA MET A 218 -0.35 5.59 10.27
C MET A 218 1.01 5.75 10.95
N TYR A 219 1.17 5.13 12.12
CA TYR A 219 2.39 5.20 12.89
C TYR A 219 2.62 3.96 13.74
N LEU A 220 3.88 3.71 14.10
CA LEU A 220 4.21 2.68 15.07
C LEU A 220 4.30 3.26 16.48
N GLU A 221 4.93 4.43 16.60
CA GLU A 221 5.11 5.14 17.85
C GLU A 221 4.66 6.60 17.71
N ILE A 222 4.05 7.11 18.77
CA ILE A 222 3.64 8.50 18.89
C ILE A 222 4.04 9.01 20.27
N VAL A 223 4.48 10.26 20.32
CA VAL A 223 4.76 10.96 21.58
C VAL A 223 3.57 10.85 22.54
N ASP A 224 3.86 10.56 23.80
CA ASP A 224 2.83 10.58 24.85
C ASP A 224 2.35 12.03 25.06
N PHE A 225 1.22 12.33 24.43
CA PHE A 225 0.69 13.68 24.32
C PHE A 225 -0.83 13.64 24.20
N ASP A 226 -1.53 14.59 24.82
CA ASP A 226 -2.98 14.68 24.73
C ASP A 226 -3.42 15.24 23.37
N LEU A 227 -3.61 14.34 22.41
CA LEU A 227 -4.03 14.71 21.04
C LEU A 227 -5.41 15.37 21.01
N LYS A 228 -6.30 15.05 21.96
CA LYS A 228 -7.67 15.58 21.98
C LYS A 228 -7.69 17.07 22.30
N SER A 229 -6.82 17.54 23.19
CA SER A 229 -6.67 18.97 23.45
C SER A 229 -5.80 19.68 22.41
N PHE A 230 -4.96 18.95 21.69
CA PHE A 230 -4.05 19.51 20.70
C PHE A 230 -4.72 19.86 19.37
N PHE A 231 -5.55 18.95 18.83
CA PHE A 231 -6.22 19.13 17.56
C PHE A 231 -7.58 19.83 17.79
N PRO A 232 -7.85 20.96 17.10
CA PRO A 232 -9.11 21.68 17.26
C PRO A 232 -10.28 21.02 16.53
N ILE A 233 -10.02 19.98 15.73
CA ILE A 233 -11.00 19.27 14.92
C ILE A 233 -11.19 17.84 15.42
N HIS A 234 -12.34 17.26 15.11
CA HIS A 234 -12.60 15.85 15.40
C HIS A 234 -11.66 14.94 14.60
N PHE A 235 -11.23 13.85 15.24
CA PHE A 235 -10.44 12.80 14.61
C PHE A 235 -10.80 11.45 15.21
N ARG A 236 -10.58 10.40 14.42
CA ARG A 236 -10.66 9.01 14.85
C ARG A 236 -9.26 8.51 15.16
N GLN A 237 -9.05 7.97 16.35
CA GLN A 237 -7.80 7.36 16.74
C GLN A 237 -7.99 5.86 16.96
N GLU A 238 -7.16 5.09 16.27
CA GLU A 238 -6.98 3.64 16.42
C GLU A 238 -5.55 3.38 16.94
N SER A 239 -5.20 2.13 17.24
CA SER A 239 -3.91 1.80 17.88
C SER A 239 -2.68 2.37 17.16
N GLU A 240 -2.68 2.35 15.83
CA GLU A 240 -1.54 2.70 14.96
C GLU A 240 -1.94 3.70 13.86
N LYS A 241 -3.03 4.44 14.08
CA LYS A 241 -3.62 5.31 13.04
C LYS A 241 -4.42 6.45 13.63
N ILE A 242 -4.23 7.66 13.10
CA ILE A 242 -5.11 8.81 13.30
C ILE A 242 -5.72 9.20 11.96
N THR A 243 -7.04 9.39 11.92
CA THR A 243 -7.76 9.80 10.72
C THR A 243 -8.55 11.08 11.00
N PHE A 244 -8.37 12.07 10.14
CA PHE A 244 -9.12 13.31 10.10
C PHE A 244 -10.01 13.30 8.87
N GLU A 245 -11.32 13.40 9.05
CA GLU A 245 -12.29 13.65 7.98
C GLU A 245 -12.58 15.15 7.98
N LEU A 246 -12.37 15.82 6.84
CA LEU A 246 -12.53 17.26 6.75
C LEU A 246 -13.82 17.60 5.99
N GLU A 247 -14.58 18.56 6.48
CA GLU A 247 -15.74 19.10 5.77
C GLU A 247 -15.31 20.20 4.79
N GLY A 248 -15.90 20.21 3.59
CA GLY A 248 -15.57 21.21 2.57
C GLY A 248 -16.26 22.54 2.86
N ALA A 249 -15.69 23.66 2.39
CA ALA A 249 -16.31 24.98 2.61
C ALA A 249 -17.72 25.14 2.00
N ASP A 250 -18.14 24.25 1.09
CA ASP A 250 -19.44 24.27 0.39
C ASP A 250 -20.44 23.22 0.92
N SER A 251 -20.15 22.51 2.02
CA SER A 251 -21.15 21.63 2.63
C SER A 251 -22.15 22.47 3.43
N GLU A 252 -23.28 22.81 2.82
CA GLU A 252 -24.48 23.18 3.58
C GLU A 252 -24.75 22.10 4.65
N GLU A 253 -25.07 22.55 5.86
CA GLU A 253 -25.34 21.76 7.06
C GLU A 253 -26.15 20.49 6.75
N GLY A 254 -25.43 19.39 6.54
CA GLY A 254 -26.00 18.06 6.50
C GLY A 254 -26.06 17.53 7.92
N GLU A 255 -27.28 17.28 8.41
CA GLU A 255 -27.54 16.68 9.72
C GLU A 255 -26.54 15.55 10.02
N THR A 256 -25.83 15.69 11.14
CA THR A 256 -25.00 14.64 11.74
C THR A 256 -25.85 13.39 11.96
N VAL A 257 -25.72 12.39 11.08
CA VAL A 257 -26.18 11.04 11.38
C VAL A 257 -25.08 10.40 12.22
N GLU A 258 -25.30 10.32 13.53
CA GLU A 258 -24.57 9.42 14.41
C GLU A 258 -24.80 7.98 13.93
N GLU A 259 -24.00 7.51 12.97
CA GLU A 259 -23.83 6.07 12.76
C GLU A 259 -22.93 5.55 13.87
N GLY A 260 -23.57 4.99 14.89
CA GLY A 260 -22.90 4.28 15.98
C GLY A 260 -22.01 3.18 15.43
N PHE A 261 -20.70 3.45 15.36
CA PHE A 261 -19.70 2.40 15.32
C PHE A 261 -19.68 1.71 16.68
N GLU A 262 -20.50 0.67 16.81
CA GLU A 262 -20.35 -0.31 17.87
C GLU A 262 -18.89 -0.79 17.86
N ASN A 263 -18.21 -0.58 18.99
CA ASN A 263 -16.90 -1.14 19.27
C ASN A 263 -16.88 -2.62 18.86
N LEU A 264 -16.14 -2.95 17.81
CA LEU A 264 -15.87 -4.33 17.43
C LEU A 264 -14.92 -4.94 18.46
N THR A 265 -15.48 -5.27 19.63
CA THR A 265 -14.91 -6.25 20.53
C THR A 265 -14.78 -7.58 19.77
N LEU A 266 -13.77 -8.36 20.16
CA LEU A 266 -13.34 -9.61 19.53
C LEU A 266 -14.38 -10.76 19.70
N GLU A 267 -15.67 -10.45 19.62
CA GLU A 267 -16.79 -11.40 19.64
C GLU A 267 -17.36 -11.67 18.24
N ASN A 268 -16.75 -11.13 17.19
CA ASN A 268 -17.24 -11.31 15.83
C ASN A 268 -17.00 -12.76 15.37
N THR A 269 -17.96 -13.62 15.70
CA THR A 269 -18.03 -15.07 15.43
C THR A 269 -17.73 -15.41 13.96
N ASN A 270 -17.89 -14.44 13.05
CA ASN A 270 -17.58 -14.57 11.63
C ASN A 270 -16.08 -14.62 11.33
N VAL A 271 -15.25 -13.83 12.02
CA VAL A 271 -13.78 -13.87 11.86
C VAL A 271 -13.23 -15.20 12.36
N ARG A 272 -13.72 -15.66 13.51
CA ARG A 272 -13.36 -16.97 14.07
C ARG A 272 -13.76 -18.11 13.13
N LYS A 273 -14.97 -18.09 12.58
CA LYS A 273 -15.43 -19.08 11.58
C LYS A 273 -14.62 -19.04 10.28
N ALA A 274 -14.18 -17.86 9.85
CA ALA A 274 -13.33 -17.70 8.67
C ALA A 274 -11.92 -18.28 8.89
N LEU A 275 -11.34 -18.09 10.09
CA LEU A 275 -10.04 -18.64 10.47
C LEU A 275 -10.09 -20.14 10.77
N GLU A 276 -11.22 -20.66 11.27
CA GLU A 276 -11.47 -22.09 11.45
C GLU A 276 -11.70 -22.81 10.10
N ASN A 277 -12.01 -22.08 9.02
CA ASN A 277 -12.15 -22.63 7.67
C ASN A 277 -10.81 -22.64 6.93
N TYR A 278 -10.21 -23.83 6.84
CA TYR A 278 -8.90 -24.06 6.21
C TYR A 278 -8.78 -23.53 4.77
N VAL A 279 -9.85 -23.60 3.96
CA VAL A 279 -9.81 -23.15 2.57
C VAL A 279 -9.73 -21.62 2.50
N VAL A 280 -10.52 -20.95 3.33
CA VAL A 280 -10.51 -19.49 3.44
C VAL A 280 -9.16 -19.02 3.97
N LEU A 281 -8.67 -19.64 5.05
CA LEU A 281 -7.36 -19.31 5.63
C LEU A 281 -6.22 -19.53 4.63
N LYS A 282 -6.22 -20.64 3.88
CA LYS A 282 -5.20 -20.91 2.86
C LYS A 282 -5.19 -19.86 1.76
N ASN A 283 -6.36 -19.39 1.32
CA ASN A 283 -6.46 -18.34 0.33
C ASN A 283 -5.99 -16.99 0.88
N VAL A 284 -6.33 -16.67 2.13
CA VAL A 284 -5.84 -15.48 2.84
C VAL A 284 -4.31 -15.51 2.98
N LEU A 285 -3.73 -16.65 3.38
CA LEU A 285 -2.28 -16.81 3.54
C LEU A 285 -1.54 -16.78 2.19
N ASN A 286 -2.14 -17.31 1.13
CA ASN A 286 -1.63 -17.21 -0.24
C ASN A 286 -1.61 -15.75 -0.72
N GLU A 287 -2.69 -15.00 -0.50
CA GLU A 287 -2.80 -13.58 -0.84
C GLU A 287 -1.81 -12.71 -0.06
N LEU A 288 -1.55 -13.06 1.20
CA LEU A 288 -0.58 -12.41 2.07
C LEU A 288 0.86 -12.86 1.84
N GLN A 289 1.09 -13.82 0.94
CA GLN A 289 2.41 -14.39 0.65
C GLN A 289 3.15 -14.93 1.90
N LEU A 290 2.40 -15.42 2.90
CA LEU A 290 2.94 -16.00 4.14
C LEU A 290 3.21 -17.49 3.96
N PHE A 291 4.15 -17.84 3.08
CA PHE A 291 4.41 -19.21 2.64
C PHE A 291 4.98 -20.12 3.73
N ASP A 292 5.82 -19.60 4.63
CA ASP A 292 6.44 -20.36 5.72
C ASP A 292 5.42 -20.97 6.70
N ILE A 293 4.23 -20.38 6.79
CA ILE A 293 3.18 -20.75 7.74
C ILE A 293 2.27 -21.86 7.18
N GLN A 294 2.23 -22.05 5.85
CA GLN A 294 1.42 -23.10 5.22
C GLN A 294 1.87 -24.52 5.62
N HIS A 295 3.12 -24.66 6.04
CA HIS A 295 3.71 -25.92 6.47
C HIS A 295 3.39 -26.28 7.94
N LEU A 296 2.83 -25.37 8.74
CA LEU A 296 2.51 -25.59 10.16
C LEU A 296 1.21 -26.36 10.39
N ARG A 297 0.97 -27.45 9.64
CA ARG A 297 -0.27 -28.26 9.69
C ARG A 297 -0.59 -28.85 11.08
N LYS A 298 0.39 -28.93 11.99
CA LYS A 298 0.29 -29.64 13.28
C LYS A 298 0.19 -28.74 14.53
N GLN A 299 0.37 -27.42 14.40
CA GLN A 299 0.35 -26.48 15.54
C GLN A 299 -0.88 -25.57 15.61
N PHE A 300 -1.78 -25.59 14.60
CA PHE A 300 -2.96 -24.71 14.60
C PHE A 300 -4.04 -25.09 15.63
N GLY A 301 -4.14 -26.36 16.02
CA GLY A 301 -4.96 -26.78 17.17
C GLY A 301 -4.49 -26.16 18.48
N ASP A 302 -3.18 -25.90 18.60
CA ASP A 302 -2.58 -25.20 19.73
C ASP A 302 -2.69 -23.67 19.60
N LEU A 303 -2.80 -23.11 18.39
CA LEU A 303 -3.07 -21.68 18.19
C LEU A 303 -4.43 -21.24 18.74
N CYS A 304 -5.46 -22.10 18.62
CA CYS A 304 -6.75 -21.89 19.27
C CYS A 304 -6.66 -21.98 20.80
N ARG A 305 -5.74 -22.81 21.33
CA ARG A 305 -5.43 -22.86 22.77
C ARG A 305 -4.67 -21.61 23.23
N VAL A 306 -3.76 -21.06 22.43
CA VAL A 306 -3.06 -19.79 22.72
C VAL A 306 -4.06 -18.63 22.87
N LEU A 307 -5.13 -18.61 22.07
CA LEU A 307 -6.23 -17.66 22.21
C LEU A 307 -7.03 -17.86 23.52
N GLU A 308 -7.20 -19.10 23.98
CA GLU A 308 -7.76 -19.41 25.32
C GLU A 308 -6.82 -18.99 26.47
N PHE A 309 -5.51 -19.11 26.30
CA PHE A 309 -4.51 -18.68 27.29
C PHE A 309 -4.38 -17.15 27.39
N ARG A 310 -4.60 -16.39 26.30
CA ARG A 310 -4.70 -14.91 26.34
C ARG A 310 -5.92 -14.45 27.14
N ARG A 311 -7.04 -15.16 27.08
CA ARG A 311 -8.24 -14.91 27.92
C ARG A 311 -7.99 -15.15 29.42
N ARG A 312 -6.94 -15.89 29.77
CA ARG A 312 -6.53 -16.17 31.16
C ARG A 312 -5.31 -15.37 31.62
N GLY A 313 -4.76 -14.47 30.81
CA GLY A 313 -3.67 -13.56 31.20
C GLY A 313 -2.31 -14.23 31.40
N VAL A 314 -1.97 -15.30 30.66
CA VAL A 314 -0.78 -16.15 30.95
C VAL A 314 0.41 -15.94 29.99
N PHE A 315 0.52 -14.79 29.29
CA PHE A 315 1.72 -14.53 28.49
C PHE A 315 2.39 -13.21 28.91
N GLU A 316 3.36 -13.35 29.82
CA GLU A 316 4.47 -12.41 30.01
C GLU A 316 5.62 -12.90 29.12
N ASN A 317 5.63 -12.44 27.87
CA ASN A 317 6.80 -12.24 26.99
C ASN A 317 6.41 -12.33 25.50
N GLU A 318 7.01 -11.41 24.76
CA GLU A 318 6.91 -11.07 23.34
C GLU A 318 6.88 -12.28 22.39
N SER A 319 6.07 -12.21 21.32
CA SER A 319 6.12 -13.22 20.25
C SER A 319 5.54 -12.74 18.89
N PRO A 320 6.16 -13.13 17.75
CA PRO A 320 5.70 -12.92 16.36
C PRO A 320 4.25 -13.35 16.05
N ILE A 321 3.60 -14.03 16.99
CA ILE A 321 2.17 -14.38 16.93
C ILE A 321 1.27 -13.12 17.01
N ILE A 322 1.63 -12.10 17.80
CA ILE A 322 0.83 -10.86 17.92
C ILE A 322 0.89 -10.06 16.62
N GLU A 323 2.07 -9.95 16.02
CA GLU A 323 2.28 -9.29 14.73
C GLU A 323 1.54 -10.03 13.60
N PHE A 324 1.54 -11.36 13.63
CA PHE A 324 0.76 -12.20 12.71
C PHE A 324 -0.75 -11.94 12.83
N PHE A 325 -1.28 -11.85 14.06
CA PHE A 325 -2.69 -11.53 14.26
C PHE A 325 -3.02 -10.10 13.82
N SER A 326 -2.16 -9.13 14.06
CA SER A 326 -2.33 -7.75 13.58
C SER A 326 -2.37 -7.69 12.04
N LYS A 327 -1.46 -8.39 11.35
CA LYS A 327 -1.44 -8.48 9.88
C LYS A 327 -2.69 -9.15 9.31
N ILE A 328 -3.17 -10.24 9.91
CA ILE A 328 -4.41 -10.89 9.49
C ILE A 328 -5.63 -10.01 9.75
N GLN A 329 -5.68 -9.34 10.91
CA GLN A 329 -6.80 -8.50 11.30
C GLN A 329 -6.89 -7.26 10.40
N ASN A 330 -5.75 -6.64 10.07
CA ASN A 330 -5.67 -5.57 9.07
C ASN A 330 -6.05 -6.04 7.67
N PHE A 331 -5.65 -7.25 7.26
CA PHE A 331 -6.06 -7.80 5.96
C PHE A 331 -7.57 -8.07 5.87
N ILE A 332 -8.16 -8.65 6.92
CA ILE A 332 -9.59 -8.95 7.00
C ILE A 332 -10.39 -7.64 7.04
N SER A 333 -10.00 -6.67 7.87
CA SER A 333 -10.68 -5.36 7.94
C SER A 333 -10.63 -4.60 6.61
N ASN A 334 -9.51 -4.67 5.87
CA ASN A 334 -9.33 -3.93 4.62
C ASN A 334 -9.92 -4.63 3.38
N LYS A 335 -9.95 -5.97 3.32
CA LYS A 335 -10.51 -6.71 2.15
C LYS A 335 -11.89 -7.33 2.38
N CYS A 336 -12.27 -7.77 3.59
CA CYS A 336 -13.57 -8.44 3.79
C CYS A 336 -14.77 -7.47 3.78
N ASN A 337 -14.58 -6.19 4.10
CA ASN A 337 -15.65 -5.18 3.94
C ASN A 337 -16.05 -4.96 2.47
N ARG A 338 -15.21 -5.31 1.49
CA ARG A 338 -15.59 -5.33 0.06
C ARG A 338 -16.30 -6.61 -0.39
N TRP A 339 -16.11 -7.74 0.31
CA TRP A 339 -16.74 -9.01 -0.06
C TRP A 339 -18.12 -9.20 0.58
N ILE A 340 -18.38 -8.61 1.75
CA ILE A 340 -19.68 -8.71 2.43
C ILE A 340 -20.76 -7.83 1.77
N ILE A 341 -20.36 -6.75 1.07
CA ILE A 341 -21.30 -5.86 0.35
C ILE A 341 -21.67 -6.41 -1.04
N ALA A 342 -20.94 -7.41 -1.57
CA ALA A 342 -21.15 -7.90 -2.92
C ALA A 342 -22.14 -9.08 -3.06
N HIS A 343 -22.63 -9.70 -1.98
CA HIS A 343 -23.57 -10.84 -2.06
C HIS A 343 -24.71 -10.74 -1.04
N PRO A 344 -25.84 -10.09 -1.38
CA PRO A 344 -27.08 -10.32 -0.65
C PRO A 344 -27.67 -11.66 -1.10
N TYR A 345 -27.79 -12.61 -0.17
CA TYR A 345 -28.73 -13.73 -0.20
C TYR A 345 -29.03 -14.41 -1.57
N ARG A 346 -28.36 -15.54 -1.83
CA ARG A 346 -29.00 -16.77 -2.36
C ARG A 346 -28.52 -17.90 -1.45
N GLY A 347 -29.33 -18.42 -0.52
CA GLY A 347 -30.59 -19.07 -0.82
C GLY A 347 -30.30 -20.52 -1.22
N ALA A 348 -30.30 -21.41 -0.23
CA ALA A 348 -30.44 -22.87 -0.34
C ALA A 348 -29.47 -23.63 -1.28
N LEU A 349 -28.54 -24.37 -0.66
CA LEU A 349 -28.23 -25.72 -1.13
C LEU A 349 -29.54 -26.53 -1.22
N PRO A 350 -29.66 -27.39 -2.25
CA PRO A 350 -30.00 -28.76 -1.92
C PRO A 350 -28.90 -29.69 -2.40
N TYR A 351 -28.46 -30.49 -1.43
CA TYR A 351 -27.88 -31.80 -1.62
C TYR A 351 -28.44 -32.53 -2.84
N HIS A 352 -27.56 -33.10 -3.66
CA HIS A 352 -27.80 -34.44 -4.20
C HIS A 352 -26.49 -35.21 -4.32
N TYR A 353 -26.39 -36.26 -3.50
CA TYR A 353 -25.57 -37.45 -3.75
C TYR A 353 -25.98 -38.09 -5.09
N GLY A 354 -25.03 -38.67 -5.82
CA GLY A 354 -25.38 -39.52 -6.95
C GLY A 354 -24.22 -40.02 -7.80
N ILE A 355 -23.54 -41.06 -7.28
CA ILE A 355 -22.74 -42.12 -7.94
C ILE A 355 -21.37 -41.73 -8.52
#